data_AF-A0A538M372-F1
#
_entry.id   AF-A0A538M372-F1
#
_cell.length_a   1.000
_cell.length_b   1.000
_cell.length_c   1.000
_cell.angle_alpha   90.00
_cell.angle_beta   90.00
_cell.angle_gamma   90.00
#
_symmetry.space_group_name_H-M   'P 1'
#
loop_
_entity.id
_entity.type
_entity.pdbx_description
1 polymer ?
#
loop_
_entity_poly.entity_id
_entity_poly.type
_entity_poly.pdbx_seq_one_letter_code
_entity_poly.pdbx_strand_id
1 'polypeptide(L)'
;MILRARLWFVILAAAEAVIAILVYGDAHSSVRVVAVLFFLLIFPGMAWIRLLQLYEPVTELTLAIALSVAIDAALPGALVYAGGWSAGAALAAVLALTLAGGVVENVRAARKPGSAAA
;
A
#
# COMPACT_ATOMS: atom_id res chain seq x y z
N MET A 1 -4.85 -19.54 -6.28
CA MET A 1 -3.82 -18.48 -6.31
C MET A 1 -4.38 -17.13 -6.79
N ILE A 2 -5.05 -17.08 -7.95
CA ILE A 2 -5.64 -15.84 -8.52
C ILE A 2 -6.71 -15.21 -7.61
N LEU A 3 -7.60 -16.02 -7.01
CA LEU A 3 -8.66 -15.51 -6.13
C LEU A 3 -8.10 -14.81 -4.88
N ARG A 4 -7.01 -15.33 -4.30
CA ARG A 4 -6.32 -14.73 -3.14
C ARG A 4 -5.68 -13.40 -3.49
N ALA A 5 -5.06 -13.29 -4.67
CA ALA A 5 -4.48 -12.03 -5.15
C ALA A 5 -5.56 -10.97 -5.44
N ARG A 6 -6.67 -11.38 -6.07
CA ARG A 6 -7.82 -10.49 -6.31
C ARG A 6 -8.46 -10.02 -5.00
N LEU A 7 -8.72 -10.93 -4.06
CA LEU A 7 -9.28 -10.57 -2.77
C LEU A 7 -8.36 -9.60 -2.02
N TRP A 8 -7.06 -9.85 -2.04
CA TRP A 8 -6.08 -8.94 -1.46
C TRP A 8 -6.10 -7.56 -2.11
N PHE A 9 -6.13 -7.49 -3.45
CA PHE A 9 -6.24 -6.22 -4.16
C PHE A 9 -7.50 -5.45 -3.76
N VAL A 10 -8.64 -6.13 -3.61
CA VAL A 10 -9.89 -5.52 -3.14
C VAL A 10 -9.75 -5.01 -1.71
N ILE A 11 -9.11 -5.76 -0.80
CA ILE A 11 -8.87 -5.32 0.58
C ILE A 11 -7.99 -4.07 0.61
N LEU A 12 -6.91 -4.06 -0.17
CA LEU A 12 -6.00 -2.92 -0.28
C LEU A 12 -6.73 -1.69 -0.82
N ALA A 13 -7.45 -1.84 -1.94
CA ALA A 13 -8.20 -0.73 -2.56
C ALA A 13 -9.31 -0.21 -1.64
N ALA A 14 -9.98 -1.08 -0.89
CA ALA A 14 -10.98 -0.68 0.09
C ALA A 14 -10.35 0.09 1.26
N ALA A 15 -9.22 -0.37 1.79
CA ALA A 15 -8.48 0.33 2.84
C ALA A 15 -8.03 1.72 2.36
N GLU A 16 -7.49 1.80 1.16
CA GLU A 16 -7.08 3.05 0.52
C GLU A 16 -8.27 4.02 0.36
N ALA A 17 -9.41 3.53 -0.11
CA ALA A 17 -10.63 4.32 -0.24
C ALA A 17 -11.13 4.85 1.10
N VAL A 18 -11.10 4.04 2.17
CA VAL A 18 -11.46 4.47 3.52
C VAL A 18 -10.55 5.61 3.98
N ILE A 19 -9.23 5.48 3.79
CA ILE A 19 -8.28 6.53 4.17
C ILE A 19 -8.50 7.81 3.35
N ALA A 20 -8.69 7.69 2.05
CA ALA A 20 -8.98 8.82 1.18
C ALA A 20 -10.26 9.55 1.64
N ILE A 21 -11.34 8.83 1.95
CA ILE A 21 -12.59 9.42 2.44
C ILE A 21 -12.37 10.12 3.78
N LEU A 22 -11.68 9.48 4.73
CA LEU A 22 -11.48 10.05 6.07
C LEU A 22 -10.63 11.32 6.04
N VAL A 23 -9.62 11.39 5.15
CA VAL A 23 -8.70 12.53 5.09
C VAL A 23 -9.24 13.64 4.18
N TYR A 24 -9.70 13.32 2.97
CA TYR A 24 -10.19 14.32 2.02
C TYR A 24 -11.65 14.73 2.25
N GLY A 25 -12.45 13.91 2.93
CA GLY A 25 -13.78 14.27 3.41
C GLY A 25 -13.75 15.07 4.71
N ASP A 26 -12.56 15.46 5.17
CA ASP A 26 -12.32 16.30 6.35
C ASP A 26 -12.96 15.76 7.64
N ALA A 27 -12.98 14.44 7.81
CA ALA A 27 -13.55 13.81 8.99
C ALA A 27 -12.69 14.12 10.22
N HIS A 28 -13.21 14.92 11.15
CA HIS A 28 -12.53 15.27 12.39
C HIS A 28 -12.84 14.22 13.47
N SER A 29 -12.18 13.07 13.42
CA SER A 29 -12.36 11.99 14.41
C SER A 29 -11.02 11.36 14.82
N SER A 30 -10.93 10.91 16.07
CA SER A 30 -9.78 10.12 16.53
C SER A 30 -9.61 8.81 15.75
N VAL A 31 -10.71 8.29 15.19
CA VAL A 31 -10.72 7.12 14.30
C VAL A 31 -9.87 7.38 13.05
N ARG A 32 -9.91 8.61 12.49
CA ARG A 32 -9.05 8.99 11.35
C ARG A 32 -7.58 8.78 11.67
N VAL A 33 -7.11 9.25 12.82
CA VAL A 33 -5.70 9.19 13.20
C VAL A 33 -5.23 7.74 13.31
N VAL A 34 -6.00 6.91 14.01
CA VAL A 34 -5.67 5.49 14.20
C VAL A 34 -5.70 4.75 12.85
N ALA A 35 -6.70 5.00 12.02
CA ALA A 35 -6.82 4.36 10.70
C ALA A 35 -5.66 4.75 9.77
N VAL A 36 -5.33 6.05 9.69
CA VAL A 36 -4.22 6.55 8.86
C VAL A 36 -2.89 5.95 9.34
N LEU A 37 -2.61 5.96 10.64
CA LEU A 37 -1.37 5.37 11.17
C LEU A 37 -1.27 3.88 10.86
N PHE A 38 -2.35 3.13 11.05
CA PHE A 38 -2.37 1.70 10.75
C PHE A 38 -2.18 1.43 9.26
N PHE A 39 -2.81 2.24 8.41
CA PHE A 39 -2.64 2.16 6.96
C PHE A 39 -1.19 2.41 6.58
N LEU A 40 -0.65 3.57 6.96
CA LEU A 40 0.71 3.99 6.67
C LEU A 40 1.73 2.97 7.18
N LEU A 41 1.53 2.37 8.34
CA LEU A 41 2.49 1.40 8.89
C LEU A 41 2.58 0.10 8.07
N ILE A 42 1.49 -0.38 7.49
CA ILE A 42 1.42 -1.76 6.95
C ILE A 42 1.21 -1.78 5.44
N PHE A 43 0.19 -1.08 4.93
CA PHE A 43 -0.32 -1.31 3.58
C PHE A 43 0.65 -0.90 2.46
N PRO A 44 1.33 0.27 2.53
CA PRO A 44 2.25 0.70 1.49
C PRO A 44 3.36 -0.32 1.24
N GLY A 45 4.08 -0.73 2.29
CA GLY A 45 5.13 -1.72 2.17
C GLY A 45 4.61 -3.10 1.81
N MET A 46 3.48 -3.54 2.39
CA MET A 46 2.89 -4.84 2.10
C MET A 46 2.54 -5.02 0.62
N ALA A 47 2.09 -3.96 -0.05
CA ALA A 47 1.78 -3.95 -1.48
C ALA A 47 2.98 -4.36 -2.36
N TRP A 48 4.19 -4.05 -1.91
CA TRP A 48 5.43 -4.38 -2.62
C TRP A 48 6.08 -5.66 -2.11
N ILE A 49 6.09 -5.90 -0.80
CA ILE A 49 6.74 -7.09 -0.20
C ILE A 49 6.08 -8.40 -0.66
N ARG A 50 4.75 -8.41 -0.88
CA ARG A 50 4.05 -9.60 -1.41
C ARG A 50 4.57 -10.06 -2.77
N LEU A 51 5.17 -9.15 -3.55
CA LEU A 51 5.79 -9.49 -4.83
C LEU A 51 7.00 -10.40 -4.69
N LEU A 52 7.64 -10.41 -3.51
CA LEU A 52 8.80 -11.25 -3.20
C LEU A 52 8.41 -12.69 -2.84
N GLN A 53 7.12 -12.97 -2.60
CA GLN A 53 6.59 -14.30 -2.29
C GLN A 53 7.35 -14.99 -1.15
N LEU A 54 7.57 -14.28 -0.05
CA LEU A 54 8.28 -14.79 1.12
C LEU A 54 7.52 -15.96 1.76
N TYR A 55 8.26 -16.91 2.32
CA TYR A 55 7.69 -18.10 2.97
C TYR A 55 7.24 -17.80 4.41
N GLU A 56 8.01 -16.98 5.13
CA GLU A 56 7.82 -16.74 6.56
C GLU A 56 6.99 -15.47 6.82
N PRO A 57 5.79 -15.58 7.42
CA PRO A 57 4.87 -14.44 7.60
C PRO A 57 5.46 -13.31 8.46
N VAL A 58 6.26 -13.64 9.48
CA VAL A 58 6.87 -12.64 10.36
C VAL A 58 7.92 -11.81 9.61
N THR A 59 8.70 -12.45 8.74
CA THR A 59 9.67 -11.76 7.88
C THR A 59 8.95 -10.85 6.88
N GLU A 60 7.85 -11.34 6.30
CA GLU A 60 7.02 -10.58 5.39
C GLU A 60 6.46 -9.32 6.05
N LEU A 61 5.89 -9.44 7.26
CA LEU A 61 5.35 -8.32 8.01
C LEU A 61 6.44 -7.32 8.44
N THR A 62 7.61 -7.81 8.87
CA THR A 62 8.73 -6.96 9.30
C THR A 62 9.24 -6.11 8.14
N LEU A 63 9.43 -6.73 6.97
CA LEU A 63 9.85 -6.00 5.77
C LEU A 63 8.75 -5.06 5.28
N ALA A 64 7.48 -5.43 5.39
CA ALA A 64 6.37 -4.55 5.03
C ALA A 64 6.40 -3.29 5.89
N ILE A 65 6.52 -3.43 7.21
CA ILE A 65 6.61 -2.28 8.13
C ILE A 65 7.82 -1.42 7.82
N ALA A 66 9.01 -2.02 7.66
CA ALA A 66 10.23 -1.29 7.36
C ALA A 66 10.11 -0.50 6.03
N LEU A 67 9.56 -1.13 5.00
CA LEU A 67 9.37 -0.50 3.71
C LEU A 67 8.30 0.60 3.75
N SER A 68 7.21 0.41 4.50
CA SER A 68 6.21 1.47 4.64
C SER A 68 6.80 2.71 5.30
N VAL A 69 7.52 2.54 6.42
CA VAL A 69 8.20 3.67 7.09
C VAL A 69 9.19 4.37 6.16
N ALA A 70 9.92 3.61 5.34
CA ALA A 70 10.83 4.18 4.34
C ALA A 70 10.08 5.00 3.28
N ILE A 71 8.96 4.49 2.76
CA ILE A 71 8.10 5.20 1.79
C ILE A 71 7.53 6.47 2.40
N ASP A 72 7.01 6.37 3.64
CA ASP A 72 6.38 7.46 4.37
C ASP A 72 7.37 8.56 4.77
N ALA A 73 8.67 8.26 4.83
CA ALA A 73 9.71 9.27 4.99
C ALA A 73 10.17 9.84 3.63
N ALA A 74 10.38 8.96 2.64
CA ALA A 74 10.97 9.33 1.36
C ALA A 74 10.05 10.22 0.52
N LEU A 75 8.75 9.92 0.45
CA LEU A 75 7.81 10.69 -0.38
C LEU A 75 7.61 12.13 0.14
N PRO A 76 7.33 12.36 1.44
CA PRO A 76 7.41 13.68 2.04
C PRO A 76 8.73 14.40 1.81
N GLY A 77 9.86 13.72 2.03
CA GLY A 77 11.18 14.29 1.82
C GLY A 77 11.40 14.76 0.39
N ALA A 78 10.96 13.97 -0.59
CA ALA A 78 11.01 14.33 -2.01
C ALA A 78 10.12 15.55 -2.34
N LEU A 79 8.91 15.63 -1.77
CA LEU A 79 8.01 16.77 -1.97
C LEU A 79 8.57 18.06 -1.36
N VAL A 80 9.19 17.97 -0.16
CA VAL A 80 9.88 19.09 0.46
C VAL A 80 11.05 19.55 -0.41
N TYR A 81 11.86 18.61 -0.90
CA TYR A 81 12.97 18.92 -1.80
C TYR A 81 12.50 19.58 -3.10
N ALA A 82 11.36 19.15 -3.64
CA ALA A 82 10.74 19.72 -4.84
C ALA A 82 9.99 21.04 -4.60
N GLY A 83 9.91 21.53 -3.35
CA GLY A 83 9.15 22.74 -3.00
C GLY A 83 7.63 22.60 -3.07
N GLY A 84 7.12 21.38 -3.26
CA GLY A 84 5.69 21.07 -3.44
C GLY A 84 5.02 20.45 -2.21
N TRP A 85 5.59 20.65 -1.02
CA TRP A 85 5.11 20.02 0.21
C TRP A 85 3.67 20.41 0.55
N SER A 86 2.84 19.38 0.75
CA SER A 86 1.62 19.46 1.53
C SER A 86 1.28 18.07 2.10
N ALA A 87 0.58 18.02 3.23
CA ALA A 87 0.16 16.75 3.83
C ALA A 87 -0.74 15.94 2.89
N GLY A 88 -1.63 16.60 2.15
CA GLY A 88 -2.48 15.98 1.15
C GLY A 88 -1.67 15.40 -0.02
N ALA A 89 -0.70 16.16 -0.56
CA ALA A 89 0.13 15.66 -1.66
C ALA A 89 0.99 14.44 -1.25
N ALA A 90 1.54 14.44 -0.03
CA ALA A 90 2.27 13.29 0.49
C ALA A 90 1.40 12.04 0.60
N LEU A 91 0.20 12.19 1.19
CA LEU A 91 -0.73 11.07 1.30
C LEU A 91 -1.15 10.59 -0.09
N ALA A 92 -1.50 11.48 -1.01
CA ALA A 92 -1.84 11.12 -2.39
C ALA A 92 -0.73 10.31 -3.08
N ALA A 93 0.53 10.70 -2.88
CA ALA A 93 1.67 9.97 -3.42
C ALA A 93 1.81 8.56 -2.81
N VAL A 94 1.62 8.42 -1.49
CA VAL A 94 1.63 7.11 -0.81
C VAL A 94 0.51 6.21 -1.32
N LEU A 95 -0.72 6.74 -1.42
CA LEU A 95 -1.89 6.02 -1.95
C LEU A 95 -1.61 5.54 -3.39
N ALA A 96 -1.15 6.44 -4.26
CA ALA A 96 -0.80 6.10 -5.65
C ALA A 96 0.27 5.00 -5.74
N LEU A 97 1.32 5.09 -4.92
CA LEU A 97 2.39 4.08 -4.90
C LEU A 97 1.89 2.73 -4.36
N THR A 98 1.02 2.76 -3.35
CA THR A 98 0.41 1.57 -2.74
C THR A 98 -0.50 0.85 -3.75
N LEU A 99 -1.36 1.60 -4.44
CA LEU A 99 -2.23 1.09 -5.48
C LEU A 99 -1.42 0.49 -6.64
N ALA A 100 -0.33 1.15 -7.06
CA ALA A 100 0.55 0.64 -8.10
C ALA A 100 1.14 -0.74 -7.73
N GLY A 101 1.63 -0.91 -6.49
CA GLY A 101 2.10 -2.20 -5.98
C GLY A 101 1.01 -3.27 -6.05
N GLY A 102 -0.20 -2.95 -5.59
CA GLY A 102 -1.36 -3.84 -5.65
C GLY A 102 -1.76 -4.24 -7.08
N VAL A 103 -1.75 -3.29 -8.03
CA VAL A 103 -2.02 -3.55 -9.45
C VAL A 103 -0.96 -4.49 -10.02
N VAL A 104 0.32 -4.27 -9.72
CA VAL A 104 1.42 -5.14 -10.18
C VAL A 104 1.24 -6.56 -9.64
N GLU A 105 0.89 -6.74 -8.36
CA GLU A 105 0.62 -8.06 -7.78
C GLU A 105 -0.54 -8.75 -8.49
N ASN A 106 -1.66 -8.04 -8.68
CA ASN A 106 -2.86 -8.58 -9.31
C ASN A 106 -2.61 -8.99 -10.77
N VAL A 107 -1.88 -8.16 -11.53
CA VAL A 107 -1.48 -8.47 -12.92
C VAL A 107 -0.53 -9.67 -12.96
N ARG A 108 0.48 -9.74 -12.07
CA ARG A 108 1.39 -10.89 -11.99
C ARG A 108 0.65 -12.18 -11.67
N ALA A 109 -0.30 -12.14 -10.75
CA ALA A 109 -1.13 -13.30 -10.42
C ALA A 109 -1.98 -13.76 -11.61
N ALA A 110 -2.52 -12.81 -12.40
CA ALA A 110 -3.28 -13.10 -13.61
C ALA A 110 -2.41 -13.65 -14.77
N ARG A 111 -1.09 -13.41 -14.78
CA ARG A 111 -0.13 -13.91 -15.78
C ARG A 111 0.47 -15.28 -15.47
N LYS A 112 0.29 -15.83 -14.26
CA LYS A 112 0.67 -17.21 -13.90
C LYS A 112 -0.31 -18.37 -14.31
N PRO A 113 -1.19 -18.32 -15.34
CA PRO A 113 -2.02 -19.48 -15.72
C PRO A 113 -1.34 -20.66 -16.45
N GLY A 114 -0.02 -20.66 -16.72
CA GLY A 114 0.55 -21.44 -17.83
C GLY A 114 1.62 -22.51 -17.54
N SER A 115 1.67 -23.16 -16.37
CA SER A 115 2.59 -24.30 -16.13
C SER A 115 1.90 -25.68 -16.17
N ALA A 116 0.66 -25.76 -16.67
CA ALA A 116 -0.13 -26.99 -16.70
C ALA A 116 -0.14 -27.68 -18.09
N ALA A 117 0.82 -27.37 -18.97
CA ALA A 117 0.91 -27.94 -20.32
C ALA A 117 2.37 -28.21 -20.74
N ALA A 118 3.17 -28.81 -19.85
CA ALA A 118 4.47 -29.39 -20.17
C ALA A 118 4.56 -30.80 -19.57
#